data_AF-A0A1H4G4D3-F1
#
_entry.id   AF-A0A1H4G4D3-F1
#
_cell.length_a   1.000
_cell.length_b   1.000
_cell.length_c   1.000
_cell.angle_alpha   90.00
_cell.angle_beta   90.00
_cell.angle_gamma   90.00
#
_symmetry.space_group_name_H-M   'P 1'
#
loop_
_entity.id
_entity.type
_entity.pdbx_description
1 polymer ?
#
loop_
_entity_poly.entity_id
_entity_poly.type
_entity_poly.pdbx_seq_one_letter_code
_entity_poly.pdbx_strand_id
1 'polypeptide(L)'
;MFIPLAGAFYLNAIASNFVLVYYLTSTLMRKGMVSVIGKAFIGLWKKEWALMKVYYFVVLIVGLVFAIGVSGSLQEARLFMITGVVLVLHMFILAALVIYSLNREADQLQLFLHNPQSAAILVGVKFLQSLLFMVVSMTIFGLITVLTAKQWVVLTFGELFLVVVIATMFIIGQALLLAVLLLFLWVIHQVLKTYLGGLSIVISIILFVAITGITSTIRSSAFYEQIVGWGYININIESVSSDLLSVFGVTVHGGMPGGIPVVLGEIVAWVLAITVLYILSIVLMDRKVEV
;
A
#
# COMPACT_ATOMS: atom_id res chain seq x y z
N MET A 1 -16.51 23.55 29.01
CA MET A 1 -15.93 22.68 30.05
C MET A 1 -14.76 21.93 29.41
N PHE A 2 -13.59 21.98 30.03
CA PHE A 2 -12.26 21.78 29.44
C PHE A 2 -11.99 20.37 28.90
N ILE A 3 -11.60 20.26 27.62
CA ILE A 3 -10.79 19.15 27.09
C ILE A 3 -9.57 19.73 26.34
N PRO A 4 -8.47 20.11 27.03
CA PRO A 4 -7.19 20.31 26.35
C PRO A 4 -6.10 19.57 27.12
N LEU A 5 -6.04 18.24 27.00
CA LEU A 5 -4.92 17.44 27.55
C LEU A 5 -4.68 16.13 26.79
N ALA A 6 -5.69 15.59 26.08
CA ALA A 6 -5.51 14.38 25.28
C ALA A 6 -4.60 14.61 24.04
N GLY A 7 -4.68 15.78 23.38
CA GLY A 7 -3.93 16.06 22.16
C GLY A 7 -2.39 16.05 22.32
N ALA A 8 -1.87 16.41 23.50
CA ALA A 8 -0.43 16.45 23.76
C ALA A 8 0.18 15.05 23.94
N PHE A 9 -0.61 14.07 24.39
CA PHE A 9 -0.16 12.68 24.54
C PHE A 9 -0.03 11.98 23.18
N TYR A 10 -0.93 12.28 22.23
CA TYR A 10 -0.91 11.68 20.90
C TYR A 10 0.27 12.15 20.03
N LEU A 11 0.68 13.41 20.14
CA LEU A 11 1.86 13.93 19.43
C LEU A 11 3.17 13.28 19.90
N ASN A 12 3.30 12.99 21.20
CA ASN A 12 4.48 12.33 21.76
C ASN A 12 4.57 10.84 21.37
N ALA A 13 3.43 10.13 21.32
CA ALA A 13 3.41 8.73 20.89
C ALA A 13 3.71 8.55 19.39
N ILE A 14 3.27 9.50 18.54
CA ILE A 14 3.61 9.51 17.12
C ILE A 14 5.11 9.82 16.95
N ALA A 15 5.65 10.81 17.67
CA ALA A 15 7.07 11.11 17.64
C ALA A 15 7.94 9.93 18.12
N SER A 16 7.54 9.21 19.17
CA SER A 16 8.31 8.07 19.70
C SER A 16 8.35 6.89 18.74
N ASN A 17 7.27 6.62 18.00
CA ASN A 17 7.23 5.55 17.00
C ASN A 17 8.10 5.87 15.77
N PHE A 18 8.15 7.13 15.33
CA PHE A 18 9.06 7.56 14.26
C PHE A 18 10.54 7.46 14.68
N VAL A 19 10.86 7.81 15.94
CA VAL A 19 12.21 7.65 16.50
C VAL A 19 12.58 6.16 16.61
N LEU A 20 11.66 5.29 17.02
CA LEU A 20 11.90 3.85 17.13
C LEU A 20 12.20 3.20 15.77
N VAL A 21 11.48 3.59 14.71
CA VAL A 21 11.74 3.12 13.33
C VAL A 21 13.11 3.62 12.84
N TYR A 22 13.51 4.84 13.17
CA TYR A 22 14.84 5.37 12.87
C TYR A 22 15.97 4.65 13.65
N TYR A 23 15.72 4.26 14.90
CA TYR A 23 16.68 3.52 15.72
C TYR A 23 16.82 2.05 15.30
N LEU A 24 15.72 1.37 14.96
CA LEU A 24 15.76 -0.02 14.47
C LEU A 24 16.48 -0.12 13.12
N THR A 25 16.25 0.83 12.22
CA THR A 25 16.97 0.89 10.94
C THR A 25 18.45 1.22 11.10
N SER A 26 18.84 2.01 12.12
CA SER A 26 20.25 2.35 12.38
C SER A 26 21.03 1.28 13.14
N THR A 27 20.38 0.49 14.00
CA THR A 27 21.06 -0.50 14.85
C THR A 27 21.41 -1.79 14.09
N LEU A 28 20.63 -2.16 13.06
CA LEU A 28 20.93 -3.29 12.17
C LEU A 28 22.14 -3.03 11.22
N MET A 29 22.67 -1.80 11.14
CA MET A 29 23.71 -1.40 10.17
C MET A 29 25.17 -1.78 10.53
N ARG A 30 25.42 -2.58 11.57
CA ARG A 30 26.75 -2.66 12.22
C ARG A 30 27.37 -4.08 12.28
N LYS A 31 27.52 -4.80 11.15
CA LYS A 31 28.48 -5.95 11.08
C LYS A 31 29.04 -6.16 9.66
N GLY A 32 30.36 -6.31 9.58
CA GLY A 32 31.20 -6.23 8.37
C GLY A 32 31.11 -7.45 7.45
N MET A 33 31.51 -7.24 6.18
CA MET A 33 31.43 -8.13 5.01
C MET A 33 30.09 -8.29 4.28
N VAL A 34 29.00 -7.70 4.77
CA VAL A 34 27.82 -7.26 3.97
C VAL A 34 28.08 -5.87 3.34
N SER A 35 29.35 -5.45 3.29
CA SER A 35 29.75 -4.05 3.48
C SER A 35 29.83 -3.18 2.23
N VAL A 36 29.50 -3.67 1.04
CA VAL A 36 29.42 -2.83 -0.18
C VAL A 36 27.98 -2.73 -0.65
N ILE A 37 27.31 -3.87 -0.91
CA ILE A 37 25.89 -3.90 -1.29
C ILE A 37 25.02 -3.30 -0.18
N GLY A 38 25.28 -3.65 1.08
CA GLY A 38 24.57 -3.06 2.22
C GLY A 38 24.78 -1.55 2.31
N LYS A 39 26.02 -1.06 2.12
CA LYS A 39 26.30 0.38 2.13
C LYS A 39 25.66 1.10 0.95
N ALA A 40 25.65 0.51 -0.24
CA ALA A 40 25.00 1.05 -1.43
C ALA A 40 23.48 1.15 -1.22
N PHE A 41 22.85 0.07 -0.73
CA PHE A 41 21.43 0.05 -0.41
C PHE A 41 21.07 1.11 0.65
N ILE A 42 21.86 1.21 1.72
CA ILE A 42 21.67 2.24 2.77
C ILE A 42 21.82 3.65 2.18
N GLY A 43 22.76 3.86 1.27
CA GLY A 43 22.94 5.12 0.56
C GLY A 43 21.70 5.49 -0.26
N LEU A 44 21.17 4.54 -1.04
CA LEU A 44 19.94 4.71 -1.80
C LEU A 44 18.74 4.99 -0.89
N TRP A 45 18.61 4.25 0.22
CA TRP A 45 17.54 4.47 1.21
C TRP A 45 17.60 5.88 1.80
N LYS A 46 18.78 6.35 2.20
CA LYS A 46 18.94 7.72 2.74
C LYS A 46 18.63 8.79 1.69
N LYS A 47 19.05 8.58 0.44
CA LYS A 47 18.74 9.47 -0.68
C LYS A 47 17.22 9.56 -0.87
N GLU A 48 16.56 8.40 -0.96
CA GLU A 48 15.12 8.31 -1.19
C GLU A 48 14.34 8.94 -0.02
N TRP A 49 14.76 8.72 1.23
CA TRP A 49 14.19 9.39 2.40
C TRP A 49 14.33 10.91 2.34
N ALA A 50 15.52 11.41 2.00
CA ALA A 50 15.76 12.85 1.88
C ALA A 50 14.84 13.49 0.81
N LEU A 51 14.58 12.78 -0.28
CA LEU A 51 13.74 13.23 -1.39
C LEU A 51 12.24 13.21 -1.03
N MET A 52 11.77 12.16 -0.35
CA MET A 52 10.34 11.91 -0.13
C MET A 52 9.80 12.37 1.23
N LYS A 53 10.64 12.66 2.23
CA LYS A 53 10.20 12.96 3.61
C LYS A 53 9.11 14.03 3.70
N VAL A 54 9.22 15.11 2.91
CA VAL A 54 8.24 16.20 2.94
C VAL A 54 6.88 15.71 2.44
N TYR A 55 6.87 14.92 1.37
CA TYR A 55 5.66 14.36 0.80
C TYR A 55 4.99 13.36 1.75
N TYR A 56 5.79 12.53 2.43
CA TYR A 56 5.28 11.64 3.49
C TYR A 56 4.58 12.41 4.61
N PHE A 57 5.18 13.50 5.11
CA PHE A 57 4.54 14.35 6.12
C PHE A 57 3.27 15.02 5.60
N VAL A 58 3.28 15.53 4.36
CA VAL A 58 2.10 16.17 3.76
C VAL A 58 0.95 15.17 3.64
N VAL A 59 1.17 13.97 3.11
CA VAL A 59 0.13 12.94 2.98
C VAL A 59 -0.44 12.56 4.35
N LEU A 60 0.42 12.38 5.36
CA LEU A 60 -0.01 12.05 6.72
C LEU A 60 -0.85 13.19 7.35
N ILE A 61 -0.37 14.44 7.26
CA ILE A 61 -1.08 15.60 7.82
C ILE A 61 -2.41 15.82 7.09
N VAL A 62 -2.44 15.72 5.76
CA VAL A 62 -3.68 15.85 4.99
C VAL A 62 -4.67 14.76 5.38
N GLY A 63 -4.23 13.51 5.54
CA GLY A 63 -5.08 12.42 6.02
C GLY A 63 -5.65 12.67 7.42
N LEU A 64 -4.84 13.19 8.35
CA LEU A 64 -5.27 13.52 9.71
C LEU A 64 -6.24 14.70 9.73
N VAL A 65 -5.94 15.77 9.00
CA VAL A 65 -6.81 16.95 8.87
C VAL A 65 -8.12 16.56 8.19
N PHE A 66 -8.10 15.69 7.19
CA PHE A 66 -9.31 15.17 6.57
C PHE A 66 -10.14 14.35 7.56
N ALA A 67 -9.52 13.41 8.29
CA ALA A 67 -10.20 12.60 9.28
C ALA A 67 -10.84 13.46 10.39
N ILE A 68 -10.09 14.39 10.96
CA ILE A 68 -10.56 15.28 12.03
C ILE A 68 -11.58 16.30 11.49
N GLY A 69 -11.27 16.97 10.39
CA GLY A 69 -12.08 18.06 9.83
C GLY A 69 -13.44 17.60 9.34
N VAL A 70 -13.51 16.46 8.66
CA VAL A 70 -14.79 15.86 8.26
C VAL A 70 -15.53 15.28 9.47
N SER A 71 -14.82 14.77 10.47
CA SER A 71 -15.48 14.28 11.69
C SER A 71 -16.05 15.39 12.54
N GLY A 72 -15.42 16.56 12.62
CA GLY A 72 -15.89 17.69 13.44
C GLY A 72 -17.13 18.39 12.88
N SER A 73 -17.40 18.24 11.57
CA SER A 73 -18.65 18.71 10.95
C SER A 73 -19.79 17.71 11.07
N LEU A 74 -19.48 16.48 11.47
CA LEU A 74 -20.42 15.38 11.63
C LEU A 74 -20.51 15.01 13.12
N GLN A 75 -21.58 14.36 13.56
CA GLN A 75 -21.63 13.87 14.95
C GLN A 75 -20.49 12.85 15.20
N GLU A 76 -19.99 12.77 16.43
CA GLU A 76 -18.84 11.90 16.84
C GLU A 76 -18.95 10.45 16.34
N ALA A 77 -20.19 9.98 16.16
CA ALA A 77 -20.56 8.70 15.53
C ALA A 77 -19.91 8.40 14.19
N ARG A 78 -19.43 9.41 13.47
CA ARG A 78 -18.93 9.26 12.10
C ARG A 78 -17.41 9.21 11.99
N LEU A 79 -16.66 9.44 13.09
CA LEU A 79 -15.19 9.45 13.04
C LEU A 79 -14.62 8.06 12.66
N PHE A 80 -15.20 6.98 13.20
CA PHE A 80 -14.77 5.63 12.84
C PHE A 80 -15.00 5.31 11.36
N MET A 81 -16.12 5.76 10.78
CA MET A 81 -16.43 5.57 9.36
C MET A 81 -15.44 6.34 8.48
N ILE A 82 -15.18 7.60 8.83
CA ILE A 82 -14.23 8.44 8.07
C ILE A 82 -12.82 7.86 8.12
N THR A 83 -12.37 7.42 9.30
CA THR A 83 -11.04 6.77 9.42
C THR A 83 -10.98 5.43 8.71
N GLY A 84 -12.09 4.66 8.69
CA GLY A 84 -12.25 3.47 7.84
C GLY A 84 -12.12 3.80 6.35
N VAL A 85 -12.76 4.86 5.87
CA VAL A 85 -12.62 5.34 4.48
C VAL A 85 -11.18 5.76 4.19
N VAL A 86 -10.53 6.47 5.11
CA VAL A 86 -9.12 6.84 4.97
C VAL A 86 -8.24 5.59 4.89
N LEU A 87 -8.49 4.55 5.69
CA LEU A 87 -7.80 3.26 5.57
C LEU A 87 -7.99 2.66 4.17
N VAL A 88 -9.22 2.60 3.65
CA VAL A 88 -9.47 2.09 2.29
C VAL A 88 -8.72 2.90 1.24
N LEU A 89 -8.66 4.23 1.36
CA LEU A 89 -7.89 5.09 0.46
C LEU A 89 -6.38 4.79 0.46
N HIS A 90 -5.84 4.14 1.49
CA HIS A 90 -4.44 3.69 1.49
C HIS A 90 -4.15 2.68 0.36
N MET A 91 -5.17 2.03 -0.22
CA MET A 91 -5.01 1.20 -1.42
C MET A 91 -4.35 1.97 -2.58
N PHE A 92 -4.57 3.28 -2.68
CA PHE A 92 -3.98 4.14 -3.71
C PHE A 92 -2.66 4.79 -3.29
N ILE A 93 -2.40 4.91 -1.98
CA ILE A 93 -1.27 5.67 -1.45
C ILE A 93 0.06 5.04 -1.86
N LEU A 94 0.22 3.72 -1.77
CA LEU A 94 1.47 3.06 -2.16
C LEU A 94 1.81 3.34 -3.64
N ALA A 95 0.82 3.17 -4.51
CA ALA A 95 0.99 3.38 -5.94
C ALA A 95 1.31 4.85 -6.24
N ALA A 96 0.59 5.79 -5.62
CA ALA A 96 0.84 7.22 -5.77
C ALA A 96 2.27 7.61 -5.33
N LEU A 97 2.73 7.09 -4.19
CA LEU A 97 4.08 7.39 -3.66
C LEU A 97 5.19 6.84 -4.55
N VAL A 98 5.04 5.60 -5.02
CA VAL A 98 6.01 4.98 -5.94
C VAL A 98 6.09 5.76 -7.25
N ILE A 99 4.94 6.07 -7.87
CA ILE A 99 4.91 6.81 -9.14
C ILE A 99 5.43 8.24 -8.96
N TYR A 100 5.08 8.92 -7.87
CA TYR A 100 5.61 10.24 -7.57
C TYR A 100 7.13 10.22 -7.41
N SER A 101 7.67 9.25 -6.67
CA SER A 101 9.11 9.06 -6.50
C SER A 101 9.82 8.81 -7.84
N LEU A 102 9.27 7.96 -8.70
CA LEU A 102 9.81 7.69 -10.03
C LEU A 102 9.77 8.93 -10.93
N ASN A 103 8.66 9.67 -10.92
CA ASN A 103 8.50 10.89 -11.71
C ASN A 103 9.51 11.98 -11.34
N ARG A 104 9.94 12.06 -10.07
CA ARG A 104 10.99 13.02 -9.66
C ARG A 104 12.34 12.76 -10.31
N GLU A 105 12.60 11.53 -10.74
CA GLU A 105 13.85 11.12 -11.39
C GLU A 105 13.66 10.85 -12.90
N ALA A 106 12.42 10.84 -13.39
CA ALA A 106 12.09 10.53 -14.77
C ALA A 106 12.67 11.52 -15.78
N ASP A 107 12.75 12.80 -15.42
CA ASP A 107 13.36 13.84 -16.28
C ASP A 107 14.88 13.64 -16.43
N GLN A 108 15.50 12.89 -15.52
CA GLN A 108 16.92 12.55 -15.53
C GLN A 108 17.12 11.05 -15.72
N LEU A 109 16.27 10.42 -16.54
CA LEU A 109 16.30 8.97 -16.74
C LEU A 109 17.68 8.47 -17.21
N GLN A 110 18.43 9.26 -17.99
CA GLN A 110 19.80 8.92 -18.38
C GLN A 110 20.72 8.73 -17.16
N LEU A 111 20.66 9.63 -16.18
CA LEU A 111 21.44 9.49 -14.93
C LEU A 111 20.94 8.34 -14.06
N PHE A 112 19.62 8.08 -14.10
CA PHE A 112 19.01 6.95 -13.40
C PHE A 112 19.52 5.61 -13.96
N LEU A 113 19.60 5.50 -15.28
CA LEU A 113 20.02 4.29 -16.00
C LEU A 113 21.54 4.06 -15.97
N HIS A 114 22.34 5.12 -15.85
CA HIS A 114 23.79 5.00 -15.65
C HIS A 114 24.19 4.78 -14.18
N ASN A 115 23.24 4.52 -13.29
CA ASN A 115 23.55 4.17 -11.92
C ASN A 115 24.25 2.79 -11.88
N PRO A 116 25.34 2.62 -11.11
CA PRO A 116 26.02 1.32 -11.00
C PRO A 116 25.16 0.23 -10.34
N GLN A 117 24.01 0.58 -9.76
CA GLN A 117 23.06 -0.37 -9.18
C GLN A 117 21.98 -0.77 -10.19
N SER A 118 21.60 -2.05 -10.18
CA SER A 118 20.51 -2.55 -11.04
C SER A 118 19.18 -1.81 -10.81
N ALA A 119 18.38 -1.70 -11.88
CA ALA A 119 17.00 -1.20 -11.84
C ALA A 119 16.16 -1.82 -10.72
N ALA A 120 16.29 -3.13 -10.50
CA ALA A 120 15.59 -3.86 -9.44
C ALA A 120 15.86 -3.27 -8.05
N ILE A 121 17.12 -2.94 -7.73
CA ILE A 121 17.49 -2.37 -6.43
C ILE A 121 16.95 -0.94 -6.31
N LEU A 122 17.06 -0.13 -7.37
CA LEU A 122 16.59 1.26 -7.37
C LEU A 122 15.08 1.34 -7.15
N VAL A 123 14.31 0.57 -7.91
CA VAL A 123 12.85 0.50 -7.77
C VAL A 123 12.47 -0.16 -6.45
N GLY A 124 13.19 -1.20 -6.04
CA GLY A 124 12.96 -1.91 -4.78
C GLY A 124 13.06 -0.99 -3.56
N VAL A 125 14.04 -0.09 -3.51
CA VAL A 125 14.16 0.91 -2.43
C VAL A 125 12.95 1.84 -2.38
N LYS A 126 12.48 2.32 -3.54
CA LYS A 126 11.29 3.19 -3.64
C LYS A 126 10.03 2.48 -3.15
N PHE A 127 9.85 1.23 -3.55
CA PHE A 127 8.75 0.38 -3.08
C PHE A 127 8.83 0.15 -1.58
N LEU A 128 9.96 -0.30 -1.06
CA LEU A 128 10.11 -0.63 0.35
C LEU A 128 9.91 0.59 1.24
N GLN A 129 10.41 1.75 0.83
CA GLN A 129 10.24 2.97 1.61
C GLN A 129 8.79 3.49 1.60
N SER A 130 8.13 3.42 0.44
CA SER A 130 6.71 3.79 0.31
C SER A 130 5.80 2.81 1.06
N LEU A 131 6.13 1.51 1.04
CA LEU A 131 5.43 0.47 1.78
C LEU A 131 5.59 0.67 3.30
N LEU A 132 6.81 0.93 3.78
CA LEU A 132 7.06 1.21 5.19
C LEU A 132 6.25 2.41 5.67
N PHE A 133 6.26 3.51 4.90
CA PHE A 133 5.44 4.67 5.22
C PHE A 133 3.95 4.34 5.26
N MET A 134 3.44 3.60 4.27
CA MET A 134 2.04 3.18 4.24
C MET A 134 1.67 2.34 5.47
N VAL A 135 2.50 1.37 5.86
CA VAL A 135 2.27 0.54 7.05
C VAL A 135 2.23 1.38 8.32
N VAL A 136 3.15 2.34 8.48
CA VAL A 136 3.15 3.27 9.63
C VAL A 136 1.89 4.13 9.64
N SER A 137 1.53 4.73 8.50
CA SER A 137 0.32 5.55 8.36
C SER A 137 -0.94 4.75 8.66
N MET A 138 -1.08 3.56 8.07
CA MET A 138 -2.21 2.65 8.33
C MET A 138 -2.28 2.21 9.78
N THR A 139 -1.15 2.00 10.46
CA THR A 139 -1.14 1.69 11.89
C THR A 139 -1.73 2.84 12.70
N ILE A 140 -1.37 4.09 12.39
CA ILE A 140 -1.93 5.27 13.05
C ILE A 140 -3.44 5.36 12.81
N PHE A 141 -3.89 5.30 11.56
CA PHE A 141 -5.33 5.37 11.25
C PHE A 141 -6.11 4.18 11.81
N GLY A 142 -5.54 2.98 11.76
CA GLY A 142 -6.12 1.75 12.32
C GLY A 142 -6.34 1.86 13.82
N LEU A 143 -5.36 2.37 14.57
CA LEU A 143 -5.53 2.62 16.00
C LEU A 143 -6.63 3.65 16.28
N ILE A 144 -6.70 4.73 15.50
CA ILE A 144 -7.78 5.73 15.64
C ILE A 144 -9.14 5.08 15.36
N THR A 145 -9.24 4.24 14.32
CA THR A 145 -10.47 3.51 14.00
C THR A 145 -10.88 2.59 15.14
N VAL A 146 -9.96 1.82 15.72
CA VAL A 146 -10.25 0.92 16.86
C VAL A 146 -10.72 1.73 18.09
N LEU A 147 -10.05 2.83 18.42
CA LEU A 147 -10.41 3.64 19.58
C LEU A 147 -11.78 4.30 19.44
N THR A 148 -12.15 4.71 18.22
CA THR A 148 -13.40 5.45 17.98
C THR A 148 -14.59 4.54 17.68
N ALA A 149 -14.39 3.37 17.06
CA ALA A 149 -15.48 2.43 16.79
C ALA A 149 -16.01 1.77 18.07
N LYS A 150 -15.24 1.71 19.16
CA LYS A 150 -15.64 1.00 20.38
C LYS A 150 -16.95 1.51 21.01
N GLN A 151 -17.26 2.79 20.81
CA GLN A 151 -18.48 3.41 21.33
C GLN A 151 -19.75 3.05 20.52
N TRP A 152 -19.57 2.49 19.32
CA TRP A 152 -20.64 2.33 18.32
C TRP A 152 -20.89 0.87 17.94
N VAL A 153 -19.93 0.00 18.19
CA VAL A 153 -20.00 -1.41 17.80
C VAL A 153 -19.99 -2.30 19.05
N VAL A 154 -20.80 -3.36 19.03
CA VAL A 154 -20.96 -4.35 20.12
C VAL A 154 -19.73 -5.28 20.25
N LEU A 155 -18.71 -5.10 19.40
CA LEU A 155 -17.47 -5.89 19.44
C LEU A 155 -16.64 -5.61 20.69
N THR A 156 -15.96 -6.65 21.17
CA THR A 156 -14.86 -6.52 22.13
C THR A 156 -13.69 -5.78 21.49
N PHE A 157 -12.80 -5.21 22.31
CA PHE A 157 -11.61 -4.52 21.80
C PHE A 157 -10.70 -5.45 20.98
N GLY A 158 -10.58 -6.72 21.41
CA GLY A 158 -9.79 -7.74 20.69
C GLY A 158 -10.36 -8.07 19.32
N GLU A 159 -11.67 -8.25 19.19
CA GLU A 159 -12.32 -8.50 17.90
C GLU A 159 -12.19 -7.31 16.96
N LEU A 160 -12.41 -6.08 17.45
CA LEU A 160 -12.27 -4.87 16.65
C LEU A 160 -10.83 -4.67 16.14
N PHE A 161 -9.84 -4.91 17.01
CA PHE A 161 -8.43 -4.89 16.64
C PHE A 161 -8.12 -5.93 15.56
N LEU A 162 -8.59 -7.17 15.73
CA LEU A 162 -8.42 -8.25 14.77
C LEU A 162 -9.04 -7.90 13.40
N VAL A 163 -10.25 -7.35 13.38
CA VAL A 163 -10.89 -6.90 12.13
C VAL A 163 -10.07 -5.83 11.42
N VAL A 164 -9.58 -4.82 12.14
CA VAL A 164 -8.74 -3.76 11.56
C VAL A 164 -7.42 -4.31 11.04
N VAL A 165 -6.81 -5.29 11.72
CA VAL A 165 -5.60 -5.98 11.24
C VAL A 165 -5.88 -6.75 9.94
N ILE A 166 -6.98 -7.52 9.87
CA ILE A 166 -7.36 -8.26 8.67
C ILE A 166 -7.62 -7.30 7.51
N ALA A 167 -8.39 -6.23 7.74
CA ALA A 167 -8.65 -5.20 6.74
C ALA A 167 -7.34 -4.55 6.26
N THR A 168 -6.41 -4.26 7.18
CA THR A 168 -5.11 -3.67 6.85
C THR A 168 -4.29 -4.60 5.95
N MET A 169 -4.24 -5.90 6.26
CA MET A 169 -3.54 -6.89 5.43
C MET A 169 -4.15 -6.98 4.02
N PHE A 170 -5.48 -6.97 3.92
CA PHE A 170 -6.17 -6.96 2.63
C PHE A 170 -5.84 -5.71 1.81
N ILE A 171 -5.92 -4.52 2.44
CA ILE A 171 -5.60 -3.24 1.80
C ILE A 171 -4.13 -3.21 1.34
N ILE A 172 -3.18 -3.73 2.13
CA ILE A 172 -1.77 -3.84 1.72
C ILE A 172 -1.63 -4.71 0.47
N GLY A 173 -2.31 -5.85 0.41
CA GLY A 173 -2.29 -6.74 -0.76
C GLY A 173 -2.82 -6.04 -2.02
N GLN A 174 -3.95 -5.34 -1.91
CA GLN A 174 -4.53 -4.55 -3.00
C GLN A 174 -3.61 -3.41 -3.43
N ALA A 175 -3.01 -2.70 -2.46
CA ALA A 175 -2.08 -1.61 -2.72
C ALA A 175 -0.83 -2.07 -3.46
N LEU A 176 -0.28 -3.24 -3.11
CA LEU A 176 0.87 -3.83 -3.77
C LEU A 176 0.57 -4.21 -5.22
N LEU A 177 -0.57 -4.87 -5.47
CA LEU A 177 -1.01 -5.20 -6.83
C LEU A 177 -1.16 -3.92 -7.67
N LEU A 178 -1.86 -2.92 -7.14
CA LEU A 178 -2.08 -1.66 -7.84
C LEU A 178 -0.76 -0.93 -8.11
N ALA A 179 0.15 -0.86 -7.13
CA ALA A 179 1.43 -0.20 -7.27
C ALA A 179 2.32 -0.85 -8.34
N VAL A 180 2.37 -2.19 -8.39
CA VAL A 180 3.14 -2.91 -9.41
C VAL A 180 2.48 -2.81 -10.79
N LEU A 181 1.14 -2.84 -10.86
CA LEU A 181 0.43 -2.62 -12.12
C LEU A 181 0.69 -1.21 -12.67
N LEU A 182 0.63 -0.17 -11.82
CA LEU A 182 0.93 1.20 -12.24
C LEU A 182 2.42 1.37 -12.57
N LEU A 183 3.34 0.70 -11.88
CA LEU A 183 4.76 0.64 -12.26
C LEU A 183 4.90 0.10 -13.69
N PHE A 184 4.26 -1.03 -14.00
CA PHE A 184 4.32 -1.65 -15.31
C PHE A 184 3.82 -0.69 -16.40
N LEU A 185 2.65 -0.08 -16.19
CA LEU A 185 2.09 0.90 -17.12
C LEU A 185 2.95 2.15 -17.25
N TRP A 186 3.55 2.60 -16.16
CA TRP A 186 4.47 3.72 -16.16
C TRP A 186 5.72 3.42 -16.98
N VAL A 187 6.31 2.23 -16.86
CA VAL A 187 7.47 1.82 -17.69
C VAL A 187 7.08 1.78 -19.16
N ILE A 188 5.93 1.19 -19.51
CA ILE A 188 5.41 1.20 -20.89
C ILE A 188 5.21 2.62 -21.39
N HIS A 189 4.62 3.51 -20.58
CA HIS A 189 4.46 4.92 -20.92
C HIS A 189 5.82 5.57 -21.24
N GLN A 190 6.82 5.37 -20.39
CA GLN A 190 8.16 5.93 -20.60
C GLN A 190 8.86 5.37 -21.84
N VAL A 191 8.65 4.10 -22.19
CA VAL A 191 9.18 3.48 -23.41
C VAL A 191 8.44 4.00 -24.65
N LEU A 192 7.12 4.15 -24.61
CA LEU A 192 6.36 4.64 -25.75
C LEU A 192 6.52 6.14 -25.98
N LYS A 193 6.80 6.91 -24.92
CA LYS A 193 6.98 8.37 -25.00
C LYS A 193 8.12 8.78 -25.93
N THR A 194 9.17 7.97 -26.06
CA THR A 194 10.27 8.24 -27.01
C THR A 194 9.86 8.09 -28.47
N TYR A 195 8.86 7.26 -28.78
CA TYR A 195 8.40 7.02 -30.15
C TYR A 195 7.15 7.80 -30.54
N LEU A 196 6.20 7.96 -29.60
CA LEU A 196 4.84 8.46 -29.85
C LEU A 196 4.53 9.78 -29.11
N GLY A 197 5.48 10.29 -28.31
CA GLY A 197 5.28 11.49 -27.52
C GLY A 197 4.07 11.38 -26.57
N GLY A 198 3.14 12.33 -26.67
CA GLY A 198 1.96 12.42 -25.81
C GLY A 198 0.95 11.28 -25.98
N LEU A 199 0.91 10.58 -27.13
CA LEU A 199 -0.03 9.47 -27.35
C LEU A 199 0.25 8.25 -26.47
N SER A 200 1.46 8.17 -25.89
CA SER A 200 1.87 7.11 -24.96
C SER A 200 0.94 6.98 -23.75
N ILE A 201 0.33 8.07 -23.27
CA ILE A 201 -0.60 8.02 -22.13
C ILE A 201 -1.91 7.32 -22.51
N VAL A 202 -2.43 7.59 -23.71
CA VAL A 202 -3.67 6.99 -24.21
C VAL A 202 -3.51 5.49 -24.34
N ILE A 203 -2.38 5.04 -24.90
CA ILE A 203 -2.06 3.61 -25.03
C ILE A 203 -1.95 2.95 -23.65
N SER A 204 -1.35 3.62 -22.67
CA SER A 204 -1.24 3.09 -21.30
C SER A 204 -2.60 2.95 -20.63
N ILE A 205 -3.54 3.87 -20.88
CA ILE A 205 -4.93 3.77 -20.38
C ILE A 205 -5.67 2.61 -21.06
N ILE A 206 -5.54 2.46 -22.38
CA ILE A 206 -6.14 1.32 -23.11
C ILE A 206 -5.60 0.00 -22.57
N LEU A 207 -4.29 -0.07 -22.32
CA LEU A 207 -3.65 -1.26 -21.77
C LEU A 207 -4.13 -1.56 -20.35
N PHE A 208 -4.32 -0.55 -19.50
CA PHE A 208 -4.91 -0.72 -18.16
C PHE A 208 -6.31 -1.35 -18.23
N VAL A 209 -7.18 -0.82 -19.11
CA VAL A 209 -8.53 -1.35 -19.31
C VAL A 209 -8.48 -2.79 -19.84
N ALA A 210 -7.60 -3.07 -20.80
CA ALA A 210 -7.41 -4.41 -21.36
C ALA A 210 -6.93 -5.42 -20.31
N ILE A 211 -5.91 -5.09 -19.52
CA ILE A 211 -5.40 -5.95 -18.44
C ILE A 211 -6.50 -6.22 -17.41
N THR A 212 -7.24 -5.19 -17.01
CA THR A 212 -8.33 -5.32 -16.03
C THR A 212 -9.45 -6.21 -16.58
N GLY A 213 -9.84 -6.01 -17.84
CA GLY A 213 -10.86 -6.81 -18.52
C GLY A 213 -10.44 -8.29 -18.63
N ILE A 214 -9.24 -8.56 -19.14
CA ILE A 214 -8.70 -9.92 -19.26
C ILE A 214 -8.62 -10.60 -17.89
N THR A 215 -8.11 -9.90 -16.87
CA THR A 215 -8.01 -10.44 -15.50
C THR A 215 -9.40 -10.78 -14.95
N SER A 216 -10.39 -9.91 -15.17
CA SER A 216 -11.78 -10.16 -14.77
C SER A 216 -12.35 -11.42 -15.44
N THR A 217 -12.15 -11.57 -16.76
CA THR A 217 -12.59 -12.77 -17.51
C THR A 217 -11.89 -14.04 -17.06
N ILE A 218 -10.58 -13.98 -16.75
CA ILE A 218 -9.85 -15.13 -16.21
C ILE A 218 -10.42 -15.53 -14.85
N ARG A 219 -10.61 -14.57 -13.94
CA ARG A 219 -11.10 -14.83 -12.57
C ARG A 219 -12.52 -15.40 -12.52
N SER A 220 -13.37 -15.09 -13.50
CA SER A 220 -14.72 -15.66 -13.60
C SER A 220 -14.77 -17.02 -14.31
N SER A 221 -13.65 -17.53 -14.81
CA SER A 221 -13.60 -18.82 -15.50
C SER A 221 -13.53 -20.00 -14.51
N ALA A 222 -14.20 -21.11 -14.84
CA ALA A 222 -14.14 -22.34 -14.05
C ALA A 222 -12.70 -22.90 -13.94
N PHE A 223 -11.85 -22.63 -14.94
CA PHE A 223 -10.44 -23.01 -14.92
C PHE A 223 -9.68 -22.31 -13.78
N TYR A 224 -9.95 -21.03 -13.55
CA TYR A 224 -9.34 -20.29 -12.46
C TYR A 224 -9.76 -20.84 -11.10
N GLU A 225 -11.05 -21.13 -10.92
CA GLU A 225 -11.59 -21.73 -9.70
C GLU A 225 -10.94 -23.09 -9.38
N GLN A 226 -10.67 -23.93 -10.38
CA GLN A 226 -10.00 -25.22 -10.18
C GLN A 226 -8.55 -25.07 -9.69
N ILE A 227 -7.83 -24.03 -10.15
CA ILE A 227 -6.42 -23.80 -9.79
C ILE A 227 -6.29 -23.09 -8.45
N VAL A 228 -7.24 -22.22 -8.12
CA VAL A 228 -7.13 -21.24 -7.03
C VAL A 228 -8.05 -21.58 -5.86
N GLY A 229 -9.10 -22.36 -6.08
CA GLY A 229 -10.12 -22.74 -5.09
C GLY A 229 -9.68 -23.79 -4.07
N TRP A 230 -8.44 -23.73 -3.58
CA TRP A 230 -7.93 -24.61 -2.54
C TRP A 230 -7.46 -23.82 -1.31
N GLY A 231 -7.36 -24.52 -0.18
CA GLY A 231 -6.88 -23.93 1.08
C GLY A 231 -7.85 -22.93 1.69
N TYR A 232 -9.13 -23.31 1.81
CA TYR A 232 -10.13 -22.51 2.51
C TYR A 232 -9.83 -22.47 4.01
N ILE A 233 -9.72 -21.25 4.55
CA ILE A 233 -9.61 -21.00 5.98
C ILE A 233 -10.76 -20.08 6.37
N ASN A 234 -11.61 -20.53 7.29
CA ASN A 234 -12.67 -19.70 7.85
C ASN A 234 -12.18 -19.03 9.12
N ILE A 235 -12.12 -17.70 9.11
CA ILE A 235 -11.87 -16.92 10.31
C ILE A 235 -13.23 -16.66 10.95
N ASN A 236 -13.55 -17.42 11.99
CA ASN A 236 -14.81 -17.27 12.70
C ASN A 236 -14.76 -16.03 13.60
N ILE A 237 -15.61 -15.06 13.30
CA ILE A 237 -15.85 -13.91 14.17
C ILE A 237 -17.35 -13.86 14.44
N GLU A 238 -17.76 -14.45 15.57
CA GLU A 238 -19.16 -14.70 15.93
C GLU A 238 -20.03 -13.43 16.04
N SER A 239 -19.38 -12.27 16.15
CA SER A 239 -20.00 -10.99 16.52
C SER A 239 -19.87 -9.90 15.44
N VAL A 240 -19.20 -10.17 14.31
CA VAL A 240 -19.01 -9.17 13.24
C VAL A 240 -20.20 -9.19 12.29
N SER A 241 -20.97 -8.10 12.28
CA SER A 241 -22.01 -7.90 11.28
C SER A 241 -21.38 -7.74 9.89
N SER A 242 -22.05 -8.27 8.88
CA SER A 242 -21.70 -8.11 7.46
C SER A 242 -21.51 -6.65 7.05
N ASP A 243 -22.23 -5.74 7.70
CA ASP A 243 -22.18 -4.30 7.44
C ASP A 243 -20.78 -3.72 7.72
N LEU A 244 -20.11 -4.17 8.79
CA LEU A 244 -18.79 -3.64 9.16
C LEU A 244 -17.72 -4.07 8.15
N LEU A 245 -17.79 -5.30 7.64
CA LEU A 245 -16.87 -5.81 6.62
C LEU A 245 -17.06 -5.15 5.25
N SER A 246 -18.30 -4.78 4.91
CA SER A 246 -18.58 -4.08 3.66
C SER A 246 -17.92 -2.69 3.59
N VAL A 247 -17.77 -1.99 4.73
CA VAL A 247 -17.06 -0.69 4.82
C VAL A 247 -15.59 -0.83 4.41
N PHE A 248 -14.98 -1.98 4.66
CA PHE A 248 -13.59 -2.27 4.29
C PHE A 248 -13.46 -2.90 2.89
N GLY A 249 -14.56 -3.00 2.12
CA GLY A 249 -14.57 -3.60 0.79
C GLY A 249 -14.43 -5.13 0.79
N VAL A 250 -14.61 -5.77 1.95
CA VAL A 250 -14.59 -7.23 2.07
C VAL A 250 -15.99 -7.74 1.72
N THR A 251 -16.16 -8.19 0.48
CA THR A 251 -17.42 -8.79 0.03
C THR A 251 -17.46 -10.26 0.43
N VAL A 252 -18.23 -10.56 1.48
CA VAL A 252 -18.53 -11.95 1.88
C VAL A 252 -19.45 -12.54 0.81
N HIS A 253 -18.87 -13.20 -0.18
CA HIS A 253 -19.62 -13.93 -1.20
C HIS A 253 -20.11 -15.24 -0.59
N GLY A 254 -21.41 -15.33 -0.37
CA GLY A 254 -22.08 -16.51 0.17
C GLY A 254 -22.54 -16.28 1.61
N GLY A 255 -23.85 -16.38 1.83
CA GLY A 255 -24.49 -16.33 3.14
C GLY A 255 -24.16 -17.53 4.02
N MET A 256 -22.88 -17.88 4.15
CA MET A 256 -22.42 -18.83 5.16
C MET A 256 -22.44 -18.11 6.51
N PRO A 257 -23.27 -18.56 7.47
CA PRO A 257 -23.15 -18.12 8.83
C PRO A 257 -21.76 -18.57 9.33
N GLY A 258 -20.90 -17.64 9.72
CA GLY A 258 -19.79 -17.97 10.61
C GLY A 258 -18.38 -17.50 10.27
N GLY A 259 -18.09 -16.70 9.24
CA GLY A 259 -16.74 -16.15 9.12
C GLY A 259 -16.35 -15.52 7.79
N ILE A 260 -15.11 -15.03 7.72
CA ILE A 260 -14.47 -14.52 6.50
C ILE A 260 -13.73 -15.69 5.83
N PRO A 261 -14.18 -16.18 4.66
CA PRO A 261 -13.46 -17.22 3.94
C PRO A 261 -12.21 -16.61 3.30
N VAL A 262 -11.03 -17.07 3.74
CA VAL A 262 -9.75 -16.76 3.10
C VAL A 262 -9.34 -17.95 2.27
N VAL A 263 -9.14 -17.75 0.97
CA VAL A 263 -8.70 -18.80 0.03
C VAL A 263 -7.20 -18.63 -0.19
N LEU A 264 -6.40 -19.58 0.30
CA LEU A 264 -4.94 -19.52 0.16
C LEU A 264 -4.48 -19.53 -1.30
N GLY A 265 -5.16 -20.27 -2.18
CA GLY A 265 -4.85 -20.27 -3.60
C GLY A 265 -4.97 -18.89 -4.23
N GLU A 266 -5.94 -18.07 -3.80
CA GLU A 266 -6.12 -16.69 -4.28
C GLU A 266 -4.89 -15.86 -3.88
N ILE A 267 -4.42 -15.95 -2.63
CA ILE A 267 -3.23 -15.23 -2.17
C ILE A 267 -1.99 -15.61 -3.01
N VAL A 268 -1.80 -16.90 -3.30
CA VAL A 268 -0.70 -17.38 -4.14
C VAL A 268 -0.79 -16.82 -5.56
N ALA A 269 -1.97 -16.85 -6.17
CA ALA A 269 -2.19 -16.29 -7.50
C ALA A 269 -1.88 -14.78 -7.56
N TRP A 270 -2.23 -14.04 -6.52
CA TRP A 270 -1.93 -12.61 -6.40
C TRP A 270 -0.43 -12.33 -6.28
N VAL A 271 0.27 -13.08 -5.41
CA VAL A 271 1.74 -12.97 -5.26
C VAL A 271 2.45 -13.31 -6.58
N LEU A 272 1.98 -14.32 -7.30
CA LEU A 272 2.50 -14.68 -8.61
C LEU A 272 2.30 -13.53 -9.61
N ALA A 273 1.08 -12.98 -9.70
CA ALA A 273 0.76 -11.88 -10.60
C ALA A 273 1.62 -10.63 -10.32
N ILE A 274 1.77 -10.25 -9.05
CA ILE A 274 2.64 -9.16 -8.60
C ILE A 274 4.08 -9.44 -9.03
N THR A 275 4.58 -10.64 -8.80
CA THR A 275 5.96 -11.02 -9.12
C THR A 275 6.23 -10.95 -10.62
N VAL A 276 5.33 -11.51 -11.45
CA VAL A 276 5.45 -11.49 -12.91
C VAL A 276 5.42 -10.05 -13.44
N LEU A 277 4.44 -9.24 -13.02
CA LEU A 277 4.34 -7.85 -13.45
C LEU A 277 5.55 -7.02 -13.02
N TYR A 278 6.06 -7.25 -11.81
CA TYR A 278 7.25 -6.57 -11.31
C TYR A 278 8.49 -6.94 -12.16
N ILE A 279 8.73 -8.23 -12.41
CA ILE A 279 9.85 -8.69 -13.24
C ILE A 279 9.75 -8.09 -14.65
N LEU A 280 8.58 -8.14 -15.28
CA LEU A 280 8.36 -7.54 -16.59
C LEU A 280 8.66 -6.03 -16.59
N SER A 281 8.25 -5.32 -15.55
CA SER A 281 8.53 -3.89 -15.39
C SER A 281 10.03 -3.61 -15.32
N ILE A 282 10.77 -4.38 -14.53
CA ILE A 282 12.23 -4.20 -14.40
C ILE A 282 12.94 -4.53 -15.71
N VAL A 283 12.60 -5.66 -16.35
CA VAL A 283 13.22 -6.09 -17.62
C VAL A 283 12.97 -5.07 -18.73
N LEU A 284 11.75 -4.53 -18.83
CA LEU A 284 11.42 -3.50 -19.81
C LEU A 284 12.16 -2.18 -19.53
N MET A 285 12.37 -1.85 -18.26
CA MET A 285 13.09 -0.64 -17.88
C MET A 285 14.59 -0.75 -18.20
N ASP A 286 15.21 -1.90 -17.98
CA ASP A 286 16.62 -2.14 -18.30
C ASP A 286 16.88 -2.13 -19.82
N ARG A 287 15.95 -2.65 -20.64
CA ARG A 287 16.09 -2.62 -22.11
C ARG A 287 16.06 -1.22 -22.71
N LYS A 288 15.50 -0.24 -21.99
CA LYS A 288 15.49 1.16 -22.45
C LYS A 288 16.89 1.79 -22.41
N VAL A 289 17.85 1.21 -21.70
CA VAL A 289 19.23 1.73 -21.56
C VAL A 289 20.07 1.57 -22.83
N GLU A 290 19.68 0.64 -23.70
CA GLU A 290 20.50 0.24 -24.86
C GLU A 290 20.24 1.07 -26.14
N VAL A 291 19.30 2.02 -26.10
CA VAL A 291 18.85 2.83 -27.26
C VAL A 291 19.09 4.31 -27.02
#